data_AF-A0A800JFM2-F1
#
_entry.id   AF-A0A800JFM2-F1
#
_cell.length_a   1.000
_cell.length_b   1.000
_cell.length_c   1.000
_cell.angle_alpha   90.00
_cell.angle_beta   90.00
_cell.angle_gamma   90.00
#
_symmetry.space_group_name_H-M   'P 1'
#
loop_
_entity.id
_entity.type
_entity.pdbx_description
1 polymer ?
#
loop_
_entity_poly.entity_id
_entity_poly.type
_entity_poly.pdbx_seq_one_letter_code
_entity_poly.pdbx_strand_id
1 'polypeptide(L)' 'MNESETGCCPRFDPAPWEEQFIEWEGKPFVRDTVRCLFHIPLNFGGVMARNMERIEAAGAYGKNYVVLLAEV' A
#
# COMPACT_ATOMS: atom_id res chain seq x y z
N MET A 1 -1.08 3.60 30.82
CA MET A 1 -2.17 4.52 30.46
C MET A 1 -2.27 4.49 28.94
N ASN A 2 -3.41 4.11 28.37
CA ASN A 2 -3.56 3.81 26.94
C ASN A 2 -3.19 5.02 26.08
N GLU A 3 -2.20 4.87 25.20
CA GLU A 3 -1.73 5.88 24.23
C GLU A 3 -2.61 5.95 22.98
N SER A 4 -3.91 5.65 23.12
CA SER A 4 -4.84 5.56 21.99
C SER A 4 -5.74 6.80 21.93
N GLU A 5 -5.48 7.71 20.98
CA GLU A 5 -6.31 8.92 20.76
C GLU A 5 -7.75 8.59 20.39
N THR A 6 -7.99 7.41 19.77
CA THR A 6 -9.33 6.93 19.35
C THR A 6 -9.95 5.92 20.32
N GLY A 7 -9.27 5.59 21.42
CA GLY A 7 -9.68 4.52 22.34
C GLY A 7 -9.47 3.09 21.83
N CYS A 8 -9.10 2.91 20.54
CA CYS A 8 -8.84 1.60 19.93
C CYS A 8 -7.51 1.50 19.19
N CYS A 9 -6.94 2.62 18.70
CA CYS A 9 -5.70 2.63 17.93
C CYS A 9 -4.64 3.50 18.61
N PRO A 10 -3.37 3.05 18.68
CA PRO A 10 -2.28 3.90 19.14
C PRO A 10 -2.12 5.10 18.22
N ARG A 11 -1.55 6.18 18.76
CA ARG A 11 -1.17 7.35 17.96
C ARG A 11 -0.21 6.92 16.85
N PHE A 12 -0.42 7.46 15.65
CA PHE A 12 0.45 7.16 14.51
C PHE A 12 1.87 7.70 14.76
N ASP A 13 2.86 6.80 14.72
CA ASP A 13 4.27 7.14 14.79
C ASP A 13 4.88 7.13 13.38
N PRO A 14 5.28 8.29 12.82
CA PRO A 14 5.90 8.37 11.51
C PRO A 14 7.36 7.91 11.51
N ALA A 15 8.04 7.86 12.65
CA ALA A 15 9.49 7.61 12.74
C ALA A 15 9.97 6.32 12.02
N PRO A 16 9.23 5.19 12.04
CA PRO A 16 9.63 3.98 11.31
C PRO A 16 9.64 4.12 9.78
N TRP A 17 8.99 5.15 9.25
CA TRP A 17 8.78 5.37 7.83
C TRP A 17 9.52 6.61 7.32
N GLU A 18 10.14 7.37 8.21
CA GLU A 18 10.86 8.61 7.90
C GLU A 18 12.21 8.29 7.24
N GLU A 19 12.54 9.04 6.18
CA GLU A 19 13.80 8.93 5.40
C GLU A 19 14.19 7.50 4.94
N GLN A 20 13.20 6.62 4.73
CA GLN A 20 13.45 5.26 4.29
C GLN A 20 13.84 5.20 2.81
N PHE A 21 14.95 4.52 2.51
CA PHE A 21 15.37 4.20 1.14
C PHE A 21 15.00 2.76 0.82
N ILE A 22 14.28 2.56 -0.29
CA ILE A 22 13.89 1.24 -0.78
C ILE A 22 14.55 1.02 -2.15
N GLU A 23 15.51 0.10 -2.20
CA GLU A 23 16.13 -0.32 -3.46
C GLU A 23 15.24 -1.35 -4.18
N TRP A 24 14.82 -0.99 -5.39
CA TRP A 24 13.91 -1.78 -6.22
C TRP A 24 14.57 -2.19 -7.54
N GLU A 25 15.57 -3.07 -7.45
CA GLU A 25 16.26 -3.61 -8.62
C GLU A 25 15.80 -5.04 -8.94
N GLY A 26 15.44 -5.31 -10.20
CA GLY A 26 15.10 -6.65 -10.69
C GLY A 26 13.84 -7.29 -10.08
N LYS A 27 13.05 -6.52 -9.31
CA LYS A 27 11.84 -7.02 -8.63
C LYS A 27 10.59 -6.78 -9.49
N PRO A 28 9.72 -7.79 -9.69
CA PRO A 28 8.46 -7.61 -10.39
C PRO A 28 7.54 -6.65 -9.62
N PHE A 29 6.73 -5.87 -10.34
CA PHE A 29 5.73 -4.99 -9.75
C PHE A 29 4.46 -4.99 -10.60
N VAL A 30 3.31 -4.78 -9.94
CA VAL A 30 2.02 -4.66 -10.63
C VAL A 30 1.72 -3.19 -10.87
N ARG A 31 1.50 -2.81 -12.13
CA ARG A 31 0.98 -1.49 -12.49
C ARG A 31 -0.50 -1.61 -12.83
N ASP A 32 -1.31 -0.76 -12.21
CA ASP A 32 -2.75 -0.76 -12.40
C ASP A 32 -3.35 0.63 -12.23
N THR A 33 -4.62 0.78 -12.58
CA THR A 33 -5.33 2.05 -12.53
C THR A 33 -6.53 1.97 -11.60
N VAL A 34 -6.57 2.91 -10.66
CA VAL A 34 -7.71 3.18 -9.79
C VAL A 34 -8.46 4.38 -10.35
N ARG A 35 -9.79 4.32 -10.37
CA ARG A 35 -10.63 5.43 -10.80
C ARG A 35 -10.85 6.35 -9.62
N CYS A 36 -10.35 7.57 -9.73
CA CYS A 36 -10.53 8.61 -8.73
C CYS A 36 -11.54 9.66 -9.22
N LEU A 37 -12.43 10.09 -8.34
CA LEU A 37 -13.28 11.26 -8.53
C LEU A 37 -13.08 12.18 -7.31
N PHE A 38 -12.73 13.44 -7.52
CA PHE A 38 -12.40 14.37 -6.41
C PHE A 38 -11.34 13.82 -5.43
N HIS A 39 -10.28 13.19 -5.94
CA HIS A 39 -9.26 12.50 -5.14
C HIS A 39 -9.76 11.32 -4.29
N ILE A 40 -11.00 10.87 -4.51
CA ILE A 40 -11.59 9.71 -3.82
C ILE A 40 -11.48 8.47 -4.74
N PRO A 41 -10.79 7.41 -4.31
CA PRO A 41 -10.57 6.24 -5.13
C PRO A 41 -11.78 5.29 -5.07
N LEU A 42 -12.65 5.36 -6.09
CA LEU A 42 -13.98 4.73 -6.09
C LEU A 42 -13.96 3.20 -6.19
N ASN A 43 -12.91 2.61 -6.75
CA ASN A 43 -12.80 1.16 -6.99
C ASN A 43 -11.53 0.53 -6.37
N PHE A 44 -10.90 1.22 -5.40
CA PHE A 44 -9.61 0.80 -4.84
C PHE A 44 -9.61 -0.64 -4.32
N GLY A 45 -10.60 -1.00 -3.51
CA GLY A 45 -10.65 -2.32 -2.87
C GLY A 45 -10.68 -3.46 -3.89
N GLY A 46 -11.49 -3.34 -4.95
CA GLY A 46 -11.56 -4.35 -6.00
C GLY A 46 -10.28 -4.44 -6.85
N VAL A 47 -9.65 -3.29 -7.13
CA VAL A 47 -8.36 -3.25 -7.82
C VAL A 47 -7.27 -3.93 -6.98
N MET A 48 -7.22 -3.64 -5.68
CA MET A 48 -6.25 -4.26 -4.78
C MET A 48 -6.46 -5.76 -4.62
N ALA A 49 -7.69 -6.23 -4.42
CA ALA A 49 -7.98 -7.66 -4.32
C ALA A 49 -7.49 -8.43 -5.56
N ARG A 50 -7.84 -7.95 -6.76
CA ARG A 50 -7.36 -8.52 -8.03
C ARG A 50 -5.83 -8.54 -8.12
N ASN A 51 -5.16 -7.48 -7.67
CA ASN A 51 -3.71 -7.39 -7.75
C ASN A 51 -3.02 -8.34 -6.78
N MET A 52 -3.57 -8.50 -5.58
CA MET A 52 -3.10 -9.49 -4.61
C MET A 52 -3.23 -10.92 -5.16
N GLU A 53 -4.35 -11.27 -5.79
CA GLU A 53 -4.51 -12.57 -6.46
C GLU A 53 -3.46 -12.80 -7.55
N ARG A 54 -3.13 -11.78 -8.35
CA ARG A 54 -2.08 -11.87 -9.38
C ARG A 54 -0.68 -12.04 -8.79
N ILE A 55 -0.38 -11.33 -7.70
CA ILE A 55 0.90 -11.43 -6.98
C ILE A 55 1.05 -12.83 -6.39
N GLU A 56 -0.02 -13.36 -5.79
CA GLU A 56 -0.07 -14.71 -5.23
C GLU A 56 0.13 -15.79 -6.31
N ALA A 57 -0.59 -15.69 -7.42
CA ALA A 57 -0.47 -16.62 -8.54
C ALA A 57 0.95 -16.64 -9.16
N ALA A 58 1.68 -15.52 -9.07
CA ALA A 58 3.07 -15.41 -9.51
C ALA A 58 4.09 -15.87 -8.45
N GLY A 59 3.66 -16.27 -7.24
CA GLY A 59 4.54 -16.59 -6.13
C GLY A 59 5.40 -15.41 -5.66
N ALA A 60 4.94 -14.17 -5.92
CA ALA A 60 5.72 -12.95 -5.75
C ALA A 60 5.46 -12.22 -4.42
N TYR A 61 5.02 -12.95 -3.40
CA TYR A 61 4.81 -12.38 -2.07
C TYR A 61 6.14 -11.97 -1.45
N GLY A 62 6.34 -10.65 -1.29
CA GLY A 62 7.49 -10.07 -0.64
C GLY A 62 7.34 -9.98 0.89
N LYS A 63 8.46 -9.81 1.60
CA LYS A 63 8.45 -9.50 3.06
C LYS A 63 7.75 -8.18 3.38
N ASN A 64 7.88 -7.20 2.48
CA ASN A 64 7.32 -5.86 2.62
C ASN A 64 6.44 -5.58 1.40
N TYR A 65 5.22 -5.08 1.64
CA TYR A 65 4.35 -4.57 0.58
C TYR A 65 4.61 -3.08 0.40
N VAL A 66 4.96 -2.67 -0.82
CA VAL A 66 5.11 -1.27 -1.19
C VAL A 66 4.03 -0.97 -2.22
N VAL A 67 3.19 0.02 -1.93
CA VAL A 67 2.16 0.52 -2.85
C VAL A 67 2.55 1.93 -3.24
N LEU A 68 2.74 2.16 -4.54
CA LEU A 68 3.05 3.47 -5.09
C LEU A 68 1.78 4.04 -5.73
N LEU A 69 1.37 5.21 -5.27
CA LEU A 69 0.33 5.99 -5.93
C LEU A 69 1.02 6.94 -6.91
N ALA A 70 0.75 6.76 -8.19
CA ALA A 70 1.15 7.70 -9.23
C ALA A 70 -0.11 8.42 -9.70
N GLU A 71 -0.06 9.75 -9.71
CA GLU A 71 -1.04 10.56 -10.44
C GLU A 71 -0.70 10.48 -11.93
N VAL A 72 -1.71 10.21 -12.77
CA VAL A 72 -1.60 10.15 -14.23
C VAL A 72 -2.27 11.37 -14.82
#